data_AF-A0A8T7HZ76-F1
#
_entry.id   AF-A0A8T7HZ76-F1
#
_cell.length_a   1.000
_cell.length_b   1.000
_cell.length_c   1.000
_cell.angle_alpha   90.00
_cell.angle_beta   90.00
_cell.angle_gamma   90.00
#
_symmetry.space_group_name_H-M   'P 1'
#
loop_
_entity.id
_entity.type
_entity.pdbx_description
1 polymer ?
#
loop_
_entity_poly.entity_id
_entity_poly.type
_entity_poly.pdbx_seq_one_letter_code
_entity_poly.pdbx_strand_id
1 'polypeptide(L)'
;MNRKYFLVAALIVTSSQFFFSHEAKASATQAPEASKDEMNVSVFDVPLLKPAYITTSPTPRKDGLTTGSLGGSLGNHAMIKQLAQEIANEKHGKFDSLLIMHQGKLVFESYYNRGRINLPHPQASASKAYTALAVGRAIQLGYLSKDDLHKPLIKFLHHLEPSKLVAGAEKITLHQALTMRSGIRIPDAAWDEYQNNAEQFKGQQQVQHFLQISAP
;
A
#
# COMPACT_ATOMS: atom_id res chain seq x y z
N MET A 1 -8.75 -42.76 -70.00
CA MET A 1 -9.18 -42.93 -68.60
C MET A 1 -7.95 -42.79 -67.70
N ASN A 2 -7.93 -41.76 -66.85
CA ASN A 2 -7.04 -41.47 -65.71
C ASN A 2 -5.53 -41.17 -65.91
N ARG A 3 -5.22 -39.86 -66.02
CA ARG A 3 -3.98 -39.21 -65.55
C ARG A 3 -3.97 -39.14 -64.01
N LYS A 4 -2.88 -39.55 -63.33
CA LYS A 4 -2.48 -39.11 -61.97
C LYS A 4 -0.96 -39.40 -61.81
N TYR A 5 -0.05 -38.43 -61.86
CA TYR A 5 0.37 -37.40 -60.89
C TYR A 5 1.80 -37.70 -60.41
N PHE A 6 2.73 -36.91 -60.96
CA PHE A 6 3.95 -36.43 -60.28
C PHE A 6 3.59 -35.92 -58.87
N LEU A 7 4.42 -36.20 -57.86
CA LEU A 7 4.79 -35.21 -56.85
C LEU A 7 5.98 -35.68 -56.00
N VAL A 8 6.90 -34.72 -55.87
CA VAL A 8 8.20 -34.73 -55.23
C VAL A 8 8.09 -34.96 -53.72
N ALA A 9 8.93 -35.84 -53.19
CA ALA A 9 9.16 -35.97 -51.75
C ALA A 9 10.07 -34.83 -51.27
N ALA A 10 9.52 -33.91 -50.48
CA ALA A 10 10.28 -32.93 -49.71
C ALA A 10 10.23 -33.34 -48.23
N LEU A 11 11.35 -33.86 -47.74
CA LEU A 11 11.62 -34.12 -46.33
C LEU A 11 11.93 -32.79 -45.65
N ILE A 12 11.04 -32.29 -44.79
CA ILE A 12 11.35 -31.15 -43.91
C ILE A 12 11.43 -31.64 -42.46
N VAL A 13 12.53 -31.21 -41.86
CA VAL A 13 13.13 -31.58 -40.59
C VAL A 13 12.24 -31.23 -39.40
N THR A 14 12.26 -32.17 -38.46
CA THR A 14 11.75 -32.12 -37.09
C THR A 14 12.42 -31.02 -36.26
N SER A 15 11.63 -30.12 -35.67
CA SER A 15 11.86 -29.53 -34.34
C SER A 15 10.67 -28.64 -33.93
N SER A 16 9.54 -29.26 -33.59
CA SER A 16 8.52 -28.55 -32.81
C SER A 16 9.02 -28.37 -31.38
N GLN A 17 9.79 -27.31 -31.15
CA GLN A 17 9.89 -26.70 -29.82
C GLN A 17 8.51 -26.16 -29.49
N PHE A 18 7.77 -26.90 -28.66
CA PHE A 18 6.62 -26.34 -27.97
C PHE A 18 7.12 -25.24 -27.04
N PHE A 19 7.15 -24.00 -27.56
CA PHE A 19 7.10 -22.84 -26.70
C PHE A 19 5.71 -22.86 -26.06
N PHE A 20 5.61 -23.43 -24.86
CA PHE A 20 4.53 -23.08 -23.95
C PHE A 20 4.76 -21.62 -23.55
N SER A 21 4.33 -20.69 -24.39
CA SER A 21 3.90 -19.39 -23.91
C SER A 21 2.74 -19.66 -22.97
N HIS A 22 3.01 -19.64 -21.66
CA HIS A 22 1.99 -19.45 -20.65
C HIS A 22 1.42 -18.04 -20.87
N GLU A 23 0.59 -17.87 -21.89
CA GLU A 23 -0.40 -16.80 -21.88
C GLU A 23 -1.32 -17.13 -20.71
N ALA A 24 -1.18 -16.35 -19.64
CA ALA A 24 -2.10 -16.36 -18.54
C ALA A 24 -3.51 -16.24 -19.11
N LYS A 25 -4.32 -17.30 -18.93
CA LYS A 25 -5.74 -17.33 -19.26
C LYS A 25 -6.39 -16.03 -18.78
N ALA A 26 -6.99 -15.33 -19.75
CA ALA A 26 -7.98 -14.26 -19.61
C ALA A 26 -7.91 -13.45 -18.30
N SER A 27 -7.27 -12.28 -18.37
CA SER A 27 -7.44 -11.21 -17.39
C SER A 27 -8.94 -11.03 -17.16
N ALA A 28 -9.38 -11.19 -15.91
CA ALA A 28 -10.75 -10.86 -15.54
C ALA A 28 -11.07 -9.45 -16.06
N THR A 29 -12.28 -9.20 -16.55
CA THR A 29 -12.64 -7.85 -17.03
C THR A 29 -12.77 -6.85 -15.88
N GLN A 30 -12.77 -7.34 -14.63
CA GLN A 30 -12.97 -6.55 -13.41
C GLN A 30 -11.89 -6.89 -12.39
N ALA A 31 -11.42 -5.87 -11.67
CA ALA A 31 -10.50 -6.03 -10.56
C ALA A 31 -11.06 -7.00 -9.51
N PRO A 32 -10.23 -7.83 -8.87
CA PRO A 32 -10.68 -8.81 -7.90
C PRO A 32 -11.25 -8.14 -6.65
N GLU A 33 -12.43 -8.58 -6.24
CA GLU A 33 -13.12 -8.12 -5.03
C GLU A 33 -13.19 -9.25 -4.01
N ALA A 34 -13.01 -8.89 -2.74
CA ALA A 34 -13.26 -9.75 -1.60
C ALA A 34 -14.76 -10.07 -1.55
N SER A 35 -15.05 -11.36 -1.41
CA SER A 35 -16.37 -11.86 -1.05
C SER A 35 -16.78 -11.42 0.35
N LYS A 36 -18.06 -11.56 0.69
CA LYS A 36 -18.57 -11.25 2.03
C LYS A 36 -17.83 -12.01 3.14
N ASP A 37 -17.44 -13.25 2.88
CA ASP A 37 -16.74 -14.09 3.85
C ASP A 37 -15.28 -13.62 4.00
N GLU A 38 -14.61 -13.29 2.90
CA GLU A 38 -13.25 -12.73 2.93
C GLU A 38 -13.19 -11.36 3.64
N MET A 39 -14.27 -10.57 3.58
CA MET A 39 -14.36 -9.29 4.30
C MET A 39 -14.49 -9.44 5.83
N ASN A 40 -14.89 -10.62 6.32
CA ASN A 40 -15.12 -10.89 7.74
C ASN A 40 -13.91 -11.54 8.43
N VAL A 41 -12.83 -11.84 7.69
CA VAL A 41 -11.62 -12.43 8.23
C VAL A 41 -10.45 -11.45 8.17
N SER A 42 -9.36 -11.78 8.87
CA SER A 42 -8.12 -11.04 8.74
C SER A 42 -7.65 -11.03 7.29
N VAL A 43 -7.14 -9.90 6.82
CA VAL A 43 -6.51 -9.79 5.48
C VAL A 43 -5.44 -10.87 5.27
N PHE A 44 -4.73 -11.25 6.33
CA PHE A 44 -3.66 -12.27 6.28
C PHE A 44 -4.19 -13.70 6.09
N ASP A 45 -5.47 -13.93 6.36
CA ASP A 45 -6.13 -15.23 6.21
C ASP A 45 -6.91 -15.35 4.89
N VAL A 46 -7.00 -14.26 4.13
CA VAL A 46 -7.65 -14.27 2.81
C VAL A 46 -6.88 -15.18 1.84
N PRO A 47 -7.58 -16.02 1.06
CA PRO A 47 -6.94 -16.89 0.07
C PRO A 47 -6.13 -16.12 -0.97
N LEU A 48 -5.01 -16.71 -1.39
CA LEU A 48 -4.16 -16.16 -2.43
C LEU A 48 -4.89 -16.13 -3.79
N LEU A 49 -4.80 -15.00 -4.46
CA LEU A 49 -5.31 -14.75 -5.81
C LEU A 49 -4.44 -15.50 -6.82
N LYS A 50 -5.05 -16.42 -7.56
CA LYS A 50 -4.42 -17.16 -8.66
C LYS A 50 -5.42 -17.29 -9.82
N PRO A 51 -5.14 -16.75 -11.02
CA PRO A 51 -3.95 -15.99 -11.42
C PRO A 51 -3.96 -14.55 -10.90
N ALA A 52 -2.82 -13.85 -10.99
CA ALA A 52 -2.74 -12.42 -10.74
C ALA A 52 -3.62 -11.62 -11.72
N TYR A 53 -4.12 -10.47 -11.27
CA TYR A 53 -4.85 -9.51 -12.10
C TYR A 53 -3.93 -8.38 -12.53
N ILE A 54 -3.89 -8.07 -13.82
CA ILE A 54 -3.09 -6.96 -14.36
C ILE A 54 -3.90 -6.28 -15.47
N THR A 55 -4.07 -4.96 -15.37
CA THR A 55 -4.69 -4.14 -16.42
C THR A 55 -3.98 -2.80 -16.59
N THR A 56 -3.91 -2.37 -17.84
CA THR A 56 -3.41 -1.05 -18.24
C THR A 56 -4.52 -0.07 -18.60
N SER A 57 -5.77 -0.46 -18.37
CA SER A 57 -6.95 0.38 -18.57
C SER A 57 -7.96 0.05 -17.47
N PRO A 58 -7.74 0.54 -16.25
CA PRO A 58 -8.63 0.29 -15.12
C PRO A 58 -10.07 0.72 -15.42
N THR A 59 -11.04 -0.08 -14.98
CA THR A 59 -12.46 0.18 -15.23
C THR A 59 -12.97 1.23 -14.24
N PRO A 60 -13.71 2.27 -14.66
CA PRO A 60 -14.32 3.25 -13.76
C PRO A 60 -15.23 2.60 -12.73
N ARG A 61 -15.17 3.07 -11.47
CA ARG A 61 -15.98 2.59 -10.35
C ARG A 61 -16.66 3.77 -9.65
N LYS A 62 -17.61 3.48 -8.76
CA LYS A 62 -18.28 4.48 -7.91
C LYS A 62 -17.48 4.76 -6.63
N ASP A 63 -16.16 4.83 -6.74
CA ASP A 63 -15.21 5.09 -5.64
C ASP A 63 -14.61 6.51 -5.70
N GLY A 64 -14.99 7.30 -6.70
CA GLY A 64 -14.51 8.67 -6.88
C GLY A 64 -13.19 8.78 -7.64
N LEU A 65 -12.59 7.68 -8.08
CA LEU A 65 -11.39 7.69 -8.92
C LEU A 65 -11.77 7.78 -10.40
N THR A 66 -11.19 8.74 -11.11
CA THR A 66 -11.25 8.73 -12.57
C THR A 66 -10.23 7.76 -13.12
N THR A 67 -10.58 7.01 -14.16
CA THR A 67 -9.65 6.07 -14.80
C THR A 67 -9.19 6.57 -16.16
N GLY A 68 -8.03 6.08 -16.58
CA GLY A 68 -7.45 6.31 -17.89
C GLY A 68 -6.82 5.04 -18.43
N SER A 69 -6.03 5.18 -19.49
CA SER A 69 -5.23 4.09 -20.02
C SER A 69 -3.76 4.47 -19.97
N LEU A 70 -2.92 3.47 -19.75
CA LEU A 70 -1.48 3.57 -19.90
C LEU A 70 -1.16 3.72 -21.41
N GLY A 71 -1.19 4.97 -21.93
CA GLY A 71 -1.12 5.29 -23.36
C GLY A 71 -0.36 6.60 -23.70
N GLY A 72 0.16 6.65 -24.93
CA GLY A 72 0.61 7.85 -25.67
C GLY A 72 1.87 8.60 -25.21
N SER A 73 1.97 8.94 -23.93
CA SER A 73 3.02 9.82 -23.38
C SER A 73 3.54 9.38 -22.01
N LEU A 74 3.11 8.22 -21.53
CA LEU A 74 3.23 7.76 -20.14
C LEU A 74 4.39 6.78 -19.93
N GLY A 75 5.61 7.21 -20.27
CA GLY A 75 6.83 6.44 -20.02
C GLY A 75 6.88 5.07 -20.74
N ASN A 76 7.78 4.20 -20.30
CA ASN A 76 7.99 2.90 -20.92
C ASN A 76 6.94 1.88 -20.43
N HIS A 77 5.80 1.80 -21.13
CA HIS A 77 4.71 0.87 -20.78
C HIS A 77 5.14 -0.60 -20.73
N ALA A 78 6.09 -0.98 -21.58
CA ALA A 78 6.62 -2.34 -21.60
C ALA A 78 7.33 -2.66 -20.28
N MET A 79 8.07 -1.70 -19.71
CA MET A 79 8.72 -1.88 -18.40
C MET A 79 7.70 -2.02 -17.27
N ILE A 80 6.61 -1.24 -17.27
CA ILE A 80 5.57 -1.35 -16.23
C ILE A 80 4.89 -2.73 -16.30
N LYS A 81 4.52 -3.18 -17.51
CA LYS A 81 3.95 -4.52 -17.71
C LYS A 81 4.93 -5.62 -17.31
N GLN A 82 6.21 -5.46 -17.66
CA GLN A 82 7.25 -6.40 -17.30
C GLN A 82 7.39 -6.49 -15.77
N LEU A 83 7.52 -5.36 -15.08
CA LEU A 83 7.59 -5.31 -13.61
C LEU A 83 6.38 -6.00 -12.99
N ALA A 84 5.18 -5.70 -13.50
CA ALA A 84 3.95 -6.31 -13.01
C ALA A 84 3.95 -7.85 -13.18
N GLN A 85 4.52 -8.35 -14.27
CA GLN A 85 4.70 -9.78 -14.50
C GLN A 85 5.80 -10.38 -13.61
N GLU A 86 6.88 -9.65 -13.35
CA GLU A 86 7.93 -10.09 -12.43
C GLU A 86 7.41 -10.20 -10.99
N ILE A 87 6.55 -9.27 -10.57
CA ILE A 87 5.84 -9.34 -9.29
C ILE A 87 4.88 -10.54 -9.27
N ALA A 88 4.11 -10.78 -10.35
CA ALA A 88 3.24 -11.96 -10.46
C ALA A 88 4.01 -13.27 -10.33
N ASN A 89 5.27 -13.28 -10.78
CA ASN A 89 6.18 -14.41 -10.72
C ASN A 89 7.02 -14.42 -9.42
N GLU A 90 6.65 -13.62 -8.41
CA GLU A 90 7.29 -13.49 -7.09
C GLU A 90 8.79 -13.15 -7.13
N LYS A 91 9.31 -12.58 -8.22
CA LYS A 91 10.74 -12.24 -8.37
C LYS A 91 11.22 -11.12 -7.44
N HIS A 92 10.28 -10.29 -6.95
CA HIS A 92 10.54 -9.14 -6.08
C HIS A 92 10.02 -9.34 -4.65
N GLY A 93 9.56 -10.56 -4.33
CA GLY A 93 8.86 -10.87 -3.08
C GLY A 93 7.34 -10.87 -3.22
N LYS A 94 6.66 -10.91 -2.08
CA LYS A 94 5.19 -11.03 -2.00
C LYS A 94 4.56 -9.65 -1.94
N PHE A 95 3.93 -9.25 -3.03
CA PHE A 95 3.10 -8.05 -3.09
C PHE A 95 1.63 -8.44 -3.11
N ASP A 96 0.75 -7.56 -2.63
CA ASP A 96 -0.69 -7.71 -2.77
C ASP A 96 -1.25 -6.83 -3.90
N SER A 97 -0.62 -5.69 -4.20
CA SER A 97 -1.04 -4.85 -5.33
C SER A 97 0.03 -3.86 -5.79
N LEU A 98 -0.10 -3.37 -7.02
CA LEU A 98 0.60 -2.20 -7.56
C LEU A 98 -0.36 -1.38 -8.41
N LEU A 99 -0.58 -0.12 -8.00
CA LEU A 99 -1.45 0.84 -8.68
C LEU A 99 -0.63 2.06 -9.10
N ILE A 100 -0.95 2.65 -10.26
CA ILE A 100 -0.31 3.86 -10.75
C ILE A 100 -1.36 4.89 -11.14
N MET A 101 -1.28 6.05 -10.49
CA MET A 101 -2.03 7.23 -10.85
C MET A 101 -1.16 8.24 -11.58
N HIS A 102 -1.69 8.86 -12.63
CA HIS A 102 -1.04 9.93 -13.38
C HIS A 102 -2.06 10.96 -13.84
N GLN A 103 -1.74 12.25 -13.66
CA GLN A 103 -2.63 13.37 -14.03
C GLN A 103 -4.07 13.20 -13.49
N GLY A 104 -4.19 12.78 -12.23
CA GLY A 104 -5.48 12.59 -11.56
C GLY A 104 -6.26 11.33 -11.99
N LYS A 105 -5.70 10.48 -12.86
CA LYS A 105 -6.34 9.26 -13.35
C LYS A 105 -5.60 8.01 -12.89
N LEU A 106 -6.35 6.98 -12.51
CA LEU A 106 -5.82 5.62 -12.35
C LEU A 106 -5.61 5.02 -13.74
N VAL A 107 -4.35 4.81 -14.13
CA VAL A 107 -3.96 4.39 -15.50
C VAL A 107 -3.47 2.95 -15.55
N PHE A 108 -3.15 2.37 -14.40
CA PHE A 108 -2.69 0.99 -14.26
C PHE A 108 -3.06 0.46 -12.88
N GLU A 109 -3.49 -0.78 -12.82
CA GLU A 109 -3.66 -1.51 -11.57
C GLU A 109 -3.32 -2.99 -11.76
N SER A 110 -2.80 -3.56 -10.68
CA SER A 110 -2.48 -4.98 -10.61
C SER A 110 -2.66 -5.47 -9.18
N TYR A 111 -3.19 -6.68 -9.05
CA TYR A 111 -3.48 -7.34 -7.78
C TYR A 111 -2.89 -8.75 -7.82
N TYR A 112 -2.31 -9.14 -6.70
CA TYR A 112 -1.57 -10.37 -6.49
C TYR A 112 -1.95 -10.92 -5.11
N ASN A 113 -1.55 -12.15 -4.77
CA ASN A 113 -1.67 -12.69 -3.40
C ASN A 113 -3.01 -12.32 -2.72
N ARG A 114 -3.02 -11.53 -1.66
CA ARG A 114 -4.24 -11.20 -0.89
C ARG A 114 -4.93 -9.92 -1.38
N GLY A 115 -4.39 -9.30 -2.43
CA GLY A 115 -4.93 -8.09 -3.02
C GLY A 115 -6.36 -8.26 -3.49
N ARG A 116 -7.25 -7.43 -2.95
CA ARG A 116 -8.60 -7.17 -3.44
C ARG A 116 -8.83 -5.68 -3.37
N ILE A 117 -9.52 -5.12 -4.36
CA ILE A 117 -9.74 -3.66 -4.46
C ILE A 117 -10.57 -3.11 -3.29
N ASN A 118 -11.48 -3.91 -2.74
CA ASN A 118 -12.40 -3.55 -1.66
C ASN A 118 -11.99 -4.12 -0.28
N LEU A 119 -10.77 -4.66 -0.14
CA LEU A 119 -10.31 -5.23 1.13
C LEU A 119 -9.36 -4.25 1.85
N PRO A 120 -9.72 -3.79 3.06
CA PRO A 120 -8.86 -2.92 3.85
C PRO A 120 -7.53 -3.60 4.19
N HIS A 121 -6.43 -2.88 3.97
CA HIS A 121 -5.09 -3.33 4.36
C HIS A 121 -4.56 -2.48 5.53
N PRO A 122 -3.85 -3.08 6.50
CA PRO A 122 -3.18 -2.34 7.55
C PRO A 122 -2.13 -1.41 6.93
N GLN A 123 -2.29 -0.10 7.13
CA GLN A 123 -1.46 0.93 6.48
C GLN A 123 -0.16 1.23 7.24
N ALA A 124 -0.05 0.80 8.50
CA ALA A 124 1.08 1.11 9.38
C ALA A 124 1.51 2.58 9.26
N SER A 125 2.79 2.85 9.00
CA SER A 125 3.34 4.21 8.89
C SER A 125 2.84 5.04 7.71
N ALA A 126 2.20 4.44 6.68
CA ALA A 126 1.58 5.24 5.62
C ALA A 126 0.48 6.16 6.17
N SER A 127 -0.10 5.82 7.34
CA SER A 127 -1.08 6.67 8.04
C SER A 127 -0.55 8.05 8.44
N LYS A 128 0.77 8.24 8.58
CA LYS A 128 1.38 9.53 8.95
C LYS A 128 1.07 10.64 7.94
N ALA A 129 0.91 10.29 6.66
CA ALA A 129 0.51 11.24 5.63
C ALA A 129 -0.89 11.82 5.91
N TYR A 130 -1.83 10.99 6.37
CA TYR A 130 -3.17 11.44 6.77
C TYR A 130 -3.11 12.32 8.02
N THR A 131 -2.27 12.00 9.00
CA THR A 131 -2.06 12.85 10.18
C THR A 131 -1.53 14.22 9.77
N ALA A 132 -0.53 14.28 8.89
CA ALA A 132 0.00 15.55 8.39
C ALA A 132 -1.06 16.35 7.60
N LEU A 133 -1.85 15.67 6.77
CA LEU A 133 -2.96 16.28 6.03
C LEU A 133 -4.02 16.86 6.98
N ALA A 134 -4.40 16.11 8.02
CA ALA A 134 -5.38 16.56 9.01
C ALA A 134 -4.90 17.81 9.76
N VAL A 135 -3.63 17.86 10.17
CA VAL A 135 -3.03 19.06 10.79
C VAL A 135 -3.01 20.23 9.81
N GLY A 136 -2.60 20.01 8.56
CA GLY A 136 -2.62 21.05 7.53
C GLY A 136 -4.02 21.60 7.28
N ARG A 137 -5.04 20.73 7.25
CA ARG A 137 -6.44 21.12 7.10
C ARG A 137 -6.97 21.88 8.32
N ALA A 138 -6.59 21.47 9.54
CA ALA A 138 -6.93 22.21 10.76
C ALA A 138 -6.35 23.63 10.74
N ILE A 139 -5.13 23.80 10.22
CA ILE A 139 -4.53 25.13 10.01
C ILE A 139 -5.31 25.93 8.96
N GLN A 140 -5.62 25.31 7.82
CA GLN A 140 -6.37 25.97 6.75
C GLN A 140 -7.77 26.44 7.19
N LEU A 141 -8.42 25.69 8.08
CA LEU A 141 -9.74 25.99 8.62
C LEU A 141 -9.72 26.95 9.83
N GLY A 142 -8.53 27.31 10.33
CA GLY A 142 -8.37 28.22 11.48
C GLY A 142 -8.55 27.57 12.85
N TYR A 143 -8.63 26.23 12.93
CA TYR A 143 -8.62 25.51 14.22
C TYR A 143 -7.23 25.46 14.85
N LEU A 144 -6.18 25.56 14.03
CA LEU A 144 -4.80 25.75 14.43
C LEU A 144 -4.20 26.91 13.65
N SER A 145 -3.17 27.53 14.18
CA SER A 145 -2.31 28.49 13.51
C SER A 145 -0.97 27.85 13.13
N LYS A 146 -0.19 28.49 12.25
CA LYS A 146 1.19 28.05 11.99
C LYS A 146 2.05 28.15 13.25
N ASP A 147 1.80 29.13 14.10
CA ASP A 147 2.54 29.34 15.35
C ASP A 147 2.30 28.20 16.37
N ASP A 148 1.14 27.54 16.29
CA ASP A 148 0.84 26.36 17.12
C ASP A 148 1.81 25.20 16.88
N LEU A 149 2.41 25.10 15.68
CA LEU A 149 3.42 24.09 15.38
C LEU A 149 4.66 24.22 16.28
N HIS A 150 4.96 25.43 16.76
CA HIS A 150 6.11 25.71 17.61
C HIS A 150 5.79 25.62 19.11
N LYS A 151 4.52 25.35 19.47
CA LYS A 151 4.12 25.13 20.86
C LYS A 151 4.42 23.70 21.30
N PRO A 152 4.68 23.46 22.60
CA PRO A 152 4.82 22.11 23.14
C PRO A 152 3.63 21.21 22.79
N LEU A 153 3.90 20.00 22.31
CA LEU A 153 2.91 19.00 21.91
C LEU A 153 1.91 18.72 23.04
N ILE A 154 2.39 18.66 24.28
CA ILE A 154 1.57 18.36 25.46
C ILE A 154 0.45 19.39 25.69
N LYS A 155 0.53 20.60 25.09
CA LYS A 155 -0.56 21.60 25.17
C LYS A 155 -1.81 21.19 24.38
N PHE A 156 -1.68 20.26 23.45
CA PHE A 156 -2.77 19.75 22.60
C PHE A 156 -3.32 18.41 23.10
N LEU A 157 -2.77 17.86 24.19
CA LEU A 157 -3.10 16.55 24.73
C LEU A 157 -3.55 16.70 26.20
N HIS A 158 -4.86 16.73 26.41
CA HIS A 158 -5.47 17.10 27.71
C HIS A 158 -5.47 16.00 28.78
N HIS A 159 -5.03 14.78 28.47
CA HIS A 159 -5.06 13.63 29.39
C HIS A 159 -3.66 13.09 29.68
N LEU A 160 -2.67 13.98 29.67
CA LEU A 160 -1.30 13.69 30.09
C LEU A 160 -1.06 14.17 31.52
N GLU A 161 -0.08 13.54 32.18
CA GLU A 161 0.46 13.87 33.50
C GLU A 161 1.87 14.45 33.33
N PRO A 162 2.03 15.79 33.16
CA PRO A 162 3.32 16.41 32.83
C PRO A 162 4.41 16.17 33.88
N SER A 163 4.02 16.01 35.16
CA SER A 163 4.93 15.76 36.28
C SER A 163 5.66 14.42 36.21
N LYS A 164 5.18 13.49 35.37
CA LYS A 164 5.78 12.16 35.20
C LYS A 164 6.67 12.06 33.97
N LEU A 165 6.72 13.08 33.12
CA LEU A 165 7.47 13.03 31.86
C LEU A 165 8.98 13.11 32.13
N VAL A 166 9.78 12.50 31.26
CA VAL A 166 11.24 12.69 31.32
C VAL A 166 11.61 14.15 31.04
N ALA A 167 12.70 14.60 31.64
CA ALA A 167 13.16 15.98 31.48
C ALA A 167 13.36 16.33 29.99
N GLY A 168 12.74 17.42 29.54
CA GLY A 168 12.80 17.90 28.16
C GLY A 168 11.63 17.41 27.28
N ALA A 169 10.91 16.36 27.66
CA ALA A 169 9.74 15.90 26.92
C ALA A 169 8.63 16.98 26.86
N GLU A 170 8.54 17.81 27.90
CA GLU A 170 7.62 18.95 27.97
C GLU A 170 7.96 20.08 26.99
N LYS A 171 9.15 20.05 26.38
CA LYS A 171 9.62 21.06 25.41
C LYS A 171 9.45 20.60 23.96
N ILE A 172 9.12 19.33 23.74
CA ILE A 172 8.91 18.78 22.39
C ILE A 172 7.76 19.54 21.74
N THR A 173 8.05 20.23 20.64
CA THR A 173 7.04 20.97 19.87
C THR A 173 6.20 20.05 18.99
N LEU A 174 5.00 20.51 18.61
CA LEU A 174 4.16 19.80 17.65
C LEU A 174 4.90 19.56 16.31
N HIS A 175 5.66 20.56 15.83
CA HIS A 175 6.50 20.43 14.64
C HIS A 175 7.53 19.31 14.77
N GLN A 176 8.28 19.28 15.87
CA GLN A 176 9.29 18.24 16.10
C GLN A 176 8.68 16.85 16.13
N ALA A 177 7.49 16.68 16.72
CA ALA A 177 6.77 15.41 16.69
C ALA A 177 6.36 15.00 15.27
N LEU A 178 5.86 15.94 14.47
CA LEU A 178 5.42 15.70 13.09
C LEU A 178 6.57 15.44 12.11
N THR A 179 7.78 15.90 12.42
CA THR A 179 8.96 15.74 11.55
C THR A 179 9.98 14.73 12.07
N MET A 180 9.61 13.87 13.02
CA MET A 180 10.52 12.87 13.60
C MET A 180 11.78 13.48 14.24
N ARG A 181 11.67 14.68 14.83
CA ARG A 181 12.75 15.45 15.48
C ARG A 181 12.49 15.68 16.97
N SER A 182 11.63 14.88 17.57
CA SER A 182 11.29 14.98 19.00
C SER A 182 12.42 14.48 19.91
N GLY A 183 13.32 13.65 19.40
CA GLY A 183 14.35 12.98 20.21
C GLY A 183 13.82 11.82 21.06
N ILE A 184 12.53 11.49 20.96
CA ILE A 184 11.93 10.36 21.70
C ILE A 184 12.59 9.05 21.26
N ARG A 185 13.02 8.26 22.24
CA ARG A 185 13.63 6.95 22.07
C ARG A 185 12.89 5.94 22.91
N ILE A 186 12.22 4.99 22.25
CA ILE A 186 11.46 3.94 22.94
C ILE A 186 12.35 2.69 22.99
N PRO A 187 12.76 2.22 24.19
CA PRO A 187 13.53 0.99 24.33
C PRO A 187 12.74 -0.24 23.85
N ASP A 188 13.43 -1.27 23.36
CA ASP A 188 12.80 -2.49 22.85
C ASP A 188 11.87 -3.16 23.88
N ALA A 189 12.30 -3.23 25.14
CA ALA A 189 11.47 -3.80 26.22
C ALA A 189 10.13 -3.08 26.40
N ALA A 190 10.08 -1.77 26.17
CA ALA A 190 8.85 -1.00 26.26
C ALA A 190 7.98 -1.12 25.00
N TRP A 191 8.61 -1.31 23.83
CA TRP A 191 7.88 -1.72 22.64
C TRP A 191 7.19 -3.07 22.86
N ASP A 192 7.90 -4.03 23.43
CA ASP A 192 7.35 -5.36 23.76
C ASP A 192 6.21 -5.26 24.78
N GLU A 193 6.37 -4.43 25.82
CA GLU A 193 5.30 -4.17 26.80
C GLU A 193 4.05 -3.59 26.14
N TYR A 194 4.22 -2.60 25.26
CA TYR A 194 3.12 -2.00 24.50
C TYR A 194 2.41 -3.02 23.61
N GLN A 195 3.15 -3.86 22.87
CA GLN A 195 2.55 -4.86 21.99
C GLN A 195 1.75 -5.92 22.77
N ASN A 196 2.25 -6.34 23.93
CA ASN A 196 1.60 -7.35 24.76
C ASN A 196 0.41 -6.80 25.57
N ASN A 197 0.36 -5.48 25.80
CA ASN A 197 -0.66 -4.84 26.64
C ASN A 197 -1.32 -3.63 25.95
N ALA A 198 -1.51 -3.68 24.63
CA ALA A 198 -2.00 -2.55 23.82
C ALA A 198 -3.31 -1.92 24.35
N GLU A 199 -4.18 -2.75 24.95
CA GLU A 199 -5.44 -2.31 25.56
C GLU A 199 -5.25 -1.32 26.72
N GLN A 200 -4.10 -1.36 27.41
CA GLN A 200 -3.76 -0.46 28.52
C GLN A 200 -3.18 0.88 28.05
N PHE A 201 -2.84 1.01 26.77
CA PHE A 201 -2.18 2.18 26.20
C PHE A 201 -3.09 2.91 25.19
N LYS A 202 -4.41 2.87 25.36
CA LYS A 202 -5.34 3.48 24.39
C LYS A 202 -5.25 5.01 24.35
N GLY A 203 -5.25 5.56 23.14
CA GLY A 203 -5.29 7.00 22.92
C GLY A 203 -4.07 7.73 23.49
N GLN A 204 -4.30 8.71 24.37
CA GLN A 204 -3.23 9.52 24.94
C GLN A 204 -2.37 8.76 25.97
N GLN A 205 -2.83 7.60 26.47
CA GLN A 205 -2.06 6.77 27.40
C GLN A 205 -0.79 6.20 26.75
N GLN A 206 -0.81 5.89 25.45
CA GLN A 206 0.40 5.53 24.71
C GLN A 206 1.40 6.68 24.69
N VAL A 207 0.93 7.91 24.42
CA VAL A 207 1.79 9.09 24.39
C VAL A 207 2.37 9.37 25.78
N GLN A 208 1.55 9.25 26.82
CA GLN A 208 1.98 9.36 28.21
C GLN A 208 3.11 8.38 28.50
N HIS A 209 2.90 7.08 28.19
CA HIS A 209 3.89 6.04 28.45
C HIS A 209 5.20 6.35 27.74
N PHE A 210 5.19 6.60 26.42
CA PHE A 210 6.42 6.88 25.66
C PHE A 210 7.18 8.12 26.12
N LEU A 211 6.49 9.18 26.56
CA LEU A 211 7.13 10.38 27.10
C LEU A 211 7.64 10.20 28.54
N GLN A 212 7.18 9.18 29.28
CA GLN A 212 7.67 8.83 30.63
C GLN A 212 8.93 7.97 30.60
N ILE A 213 9.10 7.15 29.56
CA ILE A 213 10.17 6.14 29.50
C ILE A 213 11.25 6.47 28.48
N SER A 214 11.11 7.58 27.74
CA SER A 214 12.03 7.90 26.66
C SER A 214 13.46 7.95 27.18
N ALA A 215 14.35 7.20 26.51
CA ALA A 215 15.77 7.24 26.84
C ALA A 215 16.36 8.65 26.53
N PRO A 216 17.42 9.08 27.24
CA PRO A 216 18.16 10.30 26.93
C PRO A 216 18.72 10.37 25.50
#